data_AF-A0A3B0UHD0-F1
#
_entry.id   AF-A0A3B0UHD0-F1
#
_cell.length_a   1.000
_cell.length_b   1.000
_cell.length_c   1.000
_cell.angle_alpha   90.00
_cell.angle_beta   90.00
_cell.angle_gamma   90.00
#
_symmetry.space_group_name_H-M   'P 1'
#
loop_
_entity.id
_entity.type
_entity.pdbx_description
1 polymer ?
#
loop_
_entity_poly.entity_id
_entity_poly.type
_entity_poly.pdbx_seq_one_letter_code
_entity_poly.pdbx_strand_id
1 'polypeptide(L)'
;MRIILSVLFSMAMLFVQAQGIKKADKKYKRGEYEVAIAKYKGKLKSPKHAAKANFKIAEAYRLSNRLKQGIPYYEAAIKNRYKNPISYYYLAFGYKEIGDYTKAEQQ
;
A
#
# COMPACT_ATOMS: atom_id res chain seq x y z
N MET A 1 -33.24 -6.31 -20.83
CA MET A 1 -32.23 -7.32 -20.43
C MET A 1 -30.76 -6.88 -20.58
N ARG A 2 -30.40 -5.98 -21.51
CA ARG A 2 -29.00 -5.52 -21.67
C ARG A 2 -28.42 -4.77 -20.46
N ILE A 3 -29.24 -4.02 -19.71
CA ILE A 3 -28.80 -3.25 -18.54
C ILE A 3 -28.54 -4.14 -17.32
N ILE A 4 -29.34 -5.19 -17.12
CA ILE A 4 -29.17 -6.13 -15.99
C ILE A 4 -27.90 -6.97 -16.16
N LEU A 5 -27.56 -7.34 -17.40
CA LEU A 5 -26.36 -8.11 -17.72
C LEU A 5 -25.07 -7.27 -17.55
N SER A 6 -25.10 -5.97 -17.87
CA SER A 6 -23.96 -5.06 -17.66
C SER A 6 -23.79 -4.66 -16.19
N VAL A 7 -24.87 -4.55 -15.42
CA VAL A 7 -24.81 -4.36 -13.94
C VAL A 7 -24.25 -5.61 -13.24
N LEU A 8 -24.62 -6.83 -13.66
CA LEU A 8 -24.01 -8.05 -13.12
C LEU A 8 -22.51 -8.17 -13.47
N PHE A 9 -22.12 -7.78 -14.69
CA PHE A 9 -20.72 -7.85 -15.12
C PHE A 9 -19.80 -6.85 -14.40
N SER A 10 -20.31 -5.64 -14.16
CA SER A 10 -19.61 -4.61 -13.36
C SER A 10 -19.51 -4.97 -11.88
N MET A 11 -20.54 -5.62 -11.31
CA MET A 11 -20.49 -6.16 -9.94
C MET A 11 -19.39 -7.23 -9.78
N ALA A 12 -19.21 -8.11 -10.77
CA ALA A 12 -18.19 -9.16 -10.74
C ALA A 12 -16.75 -8.61 -10.68
N MET A 13 -16.47 -7.50 -11.38
CA MET A 13 -15.14 -6.86 -11.34
C MET A 13 -14.80 -6.29 -9.95
N LEU A 14 -15.79 -5.79 -9.22
CA LEU A 14 -15.60 -5.26 -7.87
C LEU A 14 -15.23 -6.39 -6.87
N PHE A 15 -15.78 -7.59 -7.04
CA PHE A 15 -15.45 -8.75 -6.21
C PHE A 15 -14.04 -9.30 -6.45
N VAL A 16 -13.59 -9.37 -7.72
CA VAL A 16 -12.24 -9.88 -8.07
C VAL A 16 -11.13 -8.96 -7.52
N GLN A 17 -11.33 -7.65 -7.56
CA GLN A 17 -10.36 -6.69 -7.02
C GLN A 17 -10.22 -6.82 -5.48
N ALA A 18 -11.33 -6.97 -4.78
CA ALA A 18 -11.37 -7.12 -3.33
C ALA A 18 -10.79 -8.46 -2.83
N GLN A 19 -10.94 -9.57 -3.57
CA GLN A 19 -10.29 -10.83 -3.21
C GLN A 19 -8.76 -10.74 -3.26
N GLY A 20 -8.22 -9.95 -4.19
CA GLY A 20 -6.78 -9.83 -4.36
C GLY A 20 -6.09 -9.13 -3.19
N ILE A 21 -6.71 -8.10 -2.58
CA ILE A 21 -6.11 -7.42 -1.42
C ILE A 21 -6.13 -8.30 -0.17
N LYS A 22 -7.18 -9.11 0.03
CA LYS A 22 -7.24 -10.09 1.13
C LYS A 22 -6.11 -11.13 1.06
N LYS A 23 -5.76 -11.59 -0.14
CA LYS A 23 -4.63 -12.52 -0.35
C LYS A 23 -3.29 -11.87 0.02
N ALA A 24 -3.10 -10.59 -0.29
CA ALA A 24 -1.91 -9.83 0.13
C ALA A 24 -1.87 -9.64 1.65
N ASP A 25 -2.99 -9.24 2.27
CA ASP A 25 -3.11 -9.09 3.72
C ASP A 25 -2.78 -10.39 4.47
N LYS A 26 -3.19 -11.56 3.94
CA LYS A 26 -2.85 -12.88 4.54
C LYS A 26 -1.34 -13.14 4.55
N LYS A 27 -0.66 -12.82 3.44
CA LYS A 27 0.80 -12.97 3.31
C LYS A 27 1.54 -12.02 4.24
N TYR A 28 1.09 -10.76 4.29
CA TYR A 28 1.62 -9.74 5.20
C TYR A 28 1.53 -10.17 6.67
N LYS A 29 0.36 -10.66 7.11
CA LYS A 29 0.13 -11.11 8.50
C LYS A 29 1.01 -12.28 8.92
N ARG A 30 1.54 -13.06 7.97
CA ARG A 30 2.46 -14.18 8.24
C ARG A 30 3.93 -13.77 8.16
N GLY A 31 4.23 -12.49 7.97
CA GLY A 31 5.60 -12.02 7.79
C GLY A 31 6.22 -12.39 6.44
N GLU A 32 5.44 -12.92 5.49
CA GLU A 32 5.91 -13.22 4.13
C GLU A 32 6.00 -11.92 3.31
N TYR A 33 6.86 -11.00 3.74
CA TYR A 33 6.88 -9.61 3.28
C TYR A 33 7.17 -9.49 1.78
N GLU A 34 8.10 -10.25 1.21
CA GLU A 34 8.34 -10.25 -0.25
C GLU A 34 7.10 -10.62 -1.06
N VAL A 35 6.45 -11.71 -0.67
CA VAL A 35 5.25 -12.21 -1.34
C VAL A 35 4.10 -11.21 -1.18
N ALA A 36 3.99 -10.58 0.00
CA ALA A 36 3.01 -9.54 0.27
C ALA A 36 3.25 -8.31 -0.62
N ILE A 37 4.50 -7.82 -0.70
CA ILE A 37 4.89 -6.67 -1.53
C ILE A 37 4.54 -6.92 -3.00
N ALA A 38 4.91 -8.07 -3.55
CA ALA A 38 4.57 -8.42 -4.93
C ALA A 38 3.05 -8.40 -5.18
N LYS A 39 2.26 -8.92 -4.23
CA LYS A 39 0.79 -8.92 -4.35
C LYS A 39 0.18 -7.52 -4.21
N TYR A 40 0.69 -6.69 -3.31
CA TYR A 40 0.23 -5.31 -3.17
C TYR A 40 0.60 -4.44 -4.37
N LYS A 41 1.79 -4.64 -4.98
CA LYS A 41 2.18 -3.95 -6.22
C LYS A 41 1.16 -4.18 -7.34
N GLY A 42 0.63 -5.40 -7.46
CA GLY A 42 -0.48 -5.73 -8.36
C GLY A 42 -1.82 -5.03 -8.06
N LYS A 43 -1.94 -4.28 -6.96
CA LYS A 43 -3.13 -3.51 -6.57
C LYS A 43 -2.96 -2.00 -6.71
N LEU A 44 -1.77 -1.52 -7.07
CA LEU A 44 -1.50 -0.09 -7.23
C LEU A 44 -2.29 0.53 -8.39
N LYS A 45 -2.63 -0.25 -9.42
CA LYS A 45 -3.45 0.21 -10.56
C LYS A 45 -4.92 0.50 -10.20
N SER A 46 -5.39 0.06 -9.03
CA SER A 46 -6.76 0.27 -8.57
C SER A 46 -6.79 1.48 -7.64
N PRO A 47 -7.39 2.63 -8.03
CA PRO A 47 -7.42 3.83 -7.18
C PRO A 47 -7.99 3.56 -5.78
N LYS A 48 -9.03 2.72 -5.69
CA LYS A 48 -9.66 2.25 -4.44
C LYS A 48 -8.67 1.58 -3.46
N HIS A 49 -7.60 0.98 -3.97
CA HIS A 49 -6.66 0.17 -3.19
C HIS A 49 -5.26 0.76 -3.14
N ALA A 50 -4.92 1.70 -4.03
CA ALA A 50 -3.58 2.27 -4.15
C ALA A 50 -3.07 2.83 -2.83
N ALA A 51 -3.87 3.61 -2.10
CA ALA A 51 -3.49 4.19 -0.81
C ALA A 51 -3.10 3.12 0.23
N LYS A 52 -3.98 2.13 0.45
CA LYS A 52 -3.73 1.02 1.39
C LYS A 52 -2.58 0.12 0.94
N ALA A 53 -2.49 -0.16 -0.37
CA ALA A 53 -1.46 -1.03 -0.93
C ALA A 53 -0.07 -0.38 -0.79
N ASN A 54 0.06 0.91 -1.10
CA ASN A 54 1.28 1.67 -0.86
C ASN A 54 1.69 1.64 0.63
N PHE A 55 0.76 1.94 1.54
CA PHE A 55 1.04 1.87 2.98
C PHE A 55 1.53 0.48 3.41
N LYS A 56 0.89 -0.59 2.93
CA LYS A 56 1.26 -1.95 3.30
C LYS A 56 2.58 -2.41 2.68
N ILE A 57 2.95 -1.91 1.50
CA ILE A 57 4.28 -2.14 0.93
C ILE A 57 5.34 -1.45 1.79
N ALA A 58 5.09 -0.19 2.18
CA ALA A 58 6.01 0.57 3.02
C ALA A 58 6.25 -0.12 4.37
N GLU A 59 5.18 -0.53 5.05
CA GLU A 59 5.27 -1.28 6.30
C GLU A 59 5.95 -2.64 6.14
N ALA A 60 5.72 -3.35 5.02
CA ALA A 60 6.39 -4.62 4.76
C ALA A 60 7.91 -4.44 4.62
N TYR A 61 8.35 -3.38 3.93
CA TYR A 61 9.77 -3.02 3.88
C TYR A 61 10.30 -2.65 5.27
N ARG A 62 9.58 -1.85 6.06
CA ARG A 62 9.99 -1.47 7.42
C ARG A 62 10.16 -2.69 8.32
N LEU A 63 9.16 -3.57 8.37
CA LEU A 63 9.14 -4.77 9.21
C LEU A 63 10.15 -5.84 8.78
N SER A 64 10.74 -5.70 7.59
CA SER A 64 11.83 -6.54 7.09
C SER A 64 13.17 -5.82 7.03
N ASN A 65 13.35 -4.77 7.83
CA ASN A 65 14.59 -4.00 7.95
C ASN A 65 15.09 -3.34 6.66
N ARG A 66 14.16 -2.92 5.79
CA ARG A 66 14.44 -2.32 4.49
C ARG A 66 13.73 -0.98 4.32
N LEU A 67 13.66 -0.21 5.40
CA LEU A 67 12.89 1.03 5.47
C LEU A 67 13.17 2.00 4.31
N LYS A 68 14.43 2.12 3.88
CA LYS A 68 14.83 2.93 2.71
C LYS A 68 14.01 2.62 1.45
N GLN A 69 13.69 1.34 1.20
CA GLN A 69 12.86 0.93 0.06
C GLN A 69 11.37 1.26 0.25
N GLY A 70 10.93 1.46 1.49
CA GLY A 70 9.56 1.80 1.87
C GLY A 70 9.21 3.29 1.73
N ILE A 71 10.20 4.19 1.78
CA ILE A 71 10.04 5.66 1.68
C ILE A 71 9.06 6.08 0.55
N PRO A 72 9.30 5.72 -0.73
CA PRO A 72 8.42 6.15 -1.83
C PRO A 72 6.98 5.63 -1.69
N TYR A 73 6.79 4.53 -0.97
CA TYR A 73 5.47 3.97 -0.73
C TYR A 73 4.75 4.66 0.45
N TYR A 74 5.46 5.18 1.46
CA TYR A 74 4.84 6.06 2.44
C TYR A 74 4.42 7.39 1.80
N GLU A 75 5.29 8.01 0.99
CA GLU A 75 4.97 9.24 0.25
C GLU A 75 3.71 9.03 -0.61
N ALA A 76 3.65 7.94 -1.37
CA ALA A 76 2.51 7.62 -2.21
C ALA A 76 1.24 7.31 -1.38
N ALA A 77 1.36 6.70 -0.20
CA ALA A 77 0.21 6.46 0.68
C ALA A 77 -0.36 7.77 1.22
N ILE A 78 0.51 8.68 1.67
CA ILE A 78 0.16 10.00 2.18
C ILE A 78 -0.47 10.86 1.07
N LYS A 79 0.16 10.91 -0.11
CA LYS A 79 -0.36 11.62 -1.30
C LYS A 79 -1.77 11.13 -1.68
N ASN A 80 -2.02 9.84 -1.54
CA ASN A 80 -3.34 9.24 -1.78
C ASN A 80 -4.27 9.27 -0.55
N ARG A 81 -3.99 10.14 0.43
CA ARG A 81 -4.81 10.39 1.63
C ARG A 81 -5.09 9.13 2.47
N TYR A 82 -4.12 8.22 2.60
CA TYR A 82 -4.25 7.09 3.51
C TYR A 82 -4.35 7.57 4.96
N LYS A 83 -5.42 7.17 5.65
CA LYS A 83 -5.75 7.64 7.00
C LYS A 83 -5.03 6.85 8.09
N ASN A 84 -3.70 6.88 8.10
CA ASN A 84 -2.92 6.39 9.22
C ASN A 84 -1.73 7.33 9.51
N PRO A 85 -1.76 8.07 10.63
CA PRO A 85 -0.73 9.06 10.94
C PRO A 85 0.66 8.45 11.16
N ILE A 86 0.75 7.14 11.45
CA ILE A 86 2.05 6.46 11.59
C ILE A 86 2.89 6.53 10.31
N SER A 87 2.25 6.76 9.16
CA SER A 87 2.93 6.91 7.88
C SER A 87 3.88 8.11 7.88
N TYR A 88 3.53 9.21 8.55
CA TYR A 88 4.39 10.40 8.66
C TYR A 88 5.59 10.11 9.54
N TYR A 89 5.38 9.48 10.70
CA TYR A 89 6.47 9.09 11.60
C TYR A 89 7.51 8.19 10.91
N TYR A 90 7.07 7.12 10.24
CA TYR A 90 8.00 6.22 9.57
C TYR A 90 8.61 6.80 8.29
N LEU A 91 7.93 7.75 7.64
CA LEU A 91 8.52 8.51 6.55
C LEU A 91 9.63 9.44 7.07
N ALA A 92 9.36 10.19 8.15
CA ALA A 92 10.36 11.03 8.82
C ALA A 92 11.57 10.21 9.28
N PHE A 93 11.32 9.06 9.90
CA PHE A 93 12.36 8.13 10.32
C PHE A 93 13.15 7.59 9.12
N GLY A 94 12.47 7.23 8.02
CA GLY A 94 13.13 6.80 6.79
C GLY A 94 14.02 7.89 6.19
N TYR A 95 13.58 9.15 6.21
CA TYR A 95 14.39 10.30 5.76
C TYR A 95 15.62 10.52 6.64
N LYS A 96 15.46 10.43 7.96
CA LYS A 96 16.58 10.48 8.91
C LYS A 96 17.62 9.40 8.62
N GLU A 97 17.19 8.15 8.38
CA GLU A 97 18.08 7.01 8.10
C GLU A 97 18.88 7.17 6.81
N ILE A 98 18.40 7.97 5.84
CA ILE A 98 19.14 8.28 4.60
C ILE A 98 19.87 9.64 4.66
N GLY A 99 19.85 10.33 5.80
CA GLY A 99 20.49 11.63 6.00
C GLY A 99 19.72 12.83 5.43
N ASP A 100 18.48 12.66 5.00
CA ASP A 100 17.62 13.74 4.49
C ASP A 100 16.89 14.43 5.67
N TYR A 101 17.65 15.10 6.52
CA TYR A 101 17.11 15.73 7.74
C TYR A 101 16.09 16.82 7.43
N THR A 102 16.24 17.54 6.31
CA THR A 102 15.30 18.57 5.89
C THR A 102 13.91 17.98 5.62
N LYS A 103 13.82 16.87 4.87
CA LYS A 103 12.52 16.22 4.68
C LYS A 103 12.00 15.54 5.94
N ALA A 104 12.88 15.05 6.81
CA ALA A 104 12.49 14.46 8.07
C ALA A 104 11.78 15.46 9.00
N GLU A 105 12.27 16.70 9.07
CA GLU A 105 11.67 17.79 9.85
C GLU A 105 10.30 18.25 9.30
N GLN A 106 10.08 18.09 7.99
CA GLN A 106 8.85 18.53 7.30
C GLN A 106 7.68 17.54 7.38
N GLN A 107 7.87 16.34 7.94
CA GLN A 107 6.81 15.35 8.10
C GLN A 107 6.03 15.54 9.40
#